data_AF-A0A7Y2HMD1-F1
#
_entry.id   AF-A0A7Y2HMD1-F1
#
_cell.length_a   1.000
_cell.length_b   1.000
_cell.length_c   1.000
_cell.angle_alpha   90.00
_cell.angle_beta   90.00
_cell.angle_gamma   90.00
#
_symmetry.space_group_name_H-M   'P 1'
#
loop_
_entity.id
_entity.type
_entity.pdbx_description
1 polymer ?
#
loop_
_entity_poly.entity_id
_entity_poly.type
_entity_poly.pdbx_seq_one_letter_code
_entity_poly.pdbx_strand_id
1 'polypeptide(L)'
;CVGLCLTVDVPVVGNRERDVANHFVLPDSMEMANFSGLLQSELPMAGGSGLAHYIADQFDASLDWGAIAWLRGVTRLPVIVKGIQHPDDGRRAVQAGVDAIVVSNHGGRQLDGAQATARVLPDVVAAVEGRLPVLVDGGLRRGTDVARALALGAAAVLVGRPYLWGLATGGAEGVARVLDDLDHEFVRALRLLGLPAAAALGPEALAPVR
;
A
#
# COMPACT_ATOMS: atom_id res chain seq x y z
N CYS A 1 3.56 5.42 -16.88
CA CYS A 1 3.79 5.41 -15.42
C CYS A 1 4.99 6.29 -15.09
N VAL A 2 5.04 6.88 -13.88
CA VAL A 2 6.14 7.75 -13.43
C VAL A 2 7.02 7.11 -12.34
N GLY A 3 6.73 5.86 -11.96
CA GLY A 3 7.46 5.10 -10.95
C GLY A 3 6.98 3.64 -10.95
N LEU A 4 7.76 2.76 -10.32
CA LEU A 4 7.47 1.34 -10.12
C LEU A 4 7.33 1.05 -8.63
N CYS A 5 6.14 0.63 -8.20
CA CYS A 5 5.89 0.24 -6.82
C CYS A 5 6.03 -1.28 -6.69
N LEU A 6 7.20 -1.73 -6.25
CA LEU A 6 7.50 -3.15 -6.02
C LEU A 6 6.88 -3.59 -4.69
N THR A 7 5.96 -4.54 -4.75
CA THR A 7 5.34 -5.13 -3.55
C THR A 7 6.22 -6.27 -3.03
N VAL A 8 6.63 -6.22 -1.76
CA VAL A 8 7.55 -7.19 -1.14
C VAL A 8 6.93 -8.00 -0.01
N ASP A 9 5.64 -7.82 0.28
CA ASP A 9 4.91 -8.49 1.37
C ASP A 9 4.01 -9.67 0.90
N VAL A 10 4.23 -10.15 -0.33
CA VAL A 10 3.48 -11.27 -0.93
C VAL A 10 4.42 -12.35 -1.52
N PRO A 11 5.39 -12.90 -0.75
CA PRO A 11 6.14 -14.08 -1.22
C PRO A 11 5.21 -15.30 -1.35
N VAL A 12 4.16 -15.36 -0.52
CA VAL A 12 3.04 -16.28 -0.61
C VAL A 12 1.76 -15.48 -0.37
N VAL A 13 0.66 -15.86 -1.02
CA VAL A 13 -0.65 -15.23 -0.81
C VAL A 13 -1.18 -15.48 0.61
N GLY A 14 -1.73 -14.45 1.24
CA GLY A 14 -2.41 -14.59 2.53
C GLY A 14 -3.69 -15.43 2.41
N ASN A 15 -4.03 -16.17 3.47
CA ASN A 15 -5.26 -16.96 3.50
C ASN A 15 -6.49 -16.05 3.69
N ARG A 16 -7.25 -15.86 2.62
CA ARG A 16 -8.49 -15.06 2.62
C ARG A 16 -9.67 -16.01 2.61
N GLU A 17 -10.11 -16.44 3.80
CA GLU A 17 -11.11 -17.50 3.96
C GLU A 17 -12.40 -17.27 3.17
N ARG A 18 -12.86 -16.02 3.06
CA ARG A 18 -14.04 -15.68 2.25
C ARG A 18 -13.83 -15.92 0.75
N ASP A 19 -12.62 -15.69 0.24
CA ASP A 19 -12.30 -15.95 -1.17
C ASP A 19 -12.35 -17.47 -1.44
N VAL A 20 -11.94 -18.29 -0.46
CA VAL A 20 -12.02 -19.76 -0.52
C VAL A 20 -13.47 -20.24 -0.41
N ALA A 21 -14.21 -19.78 0.59
CA ALA A 21 -15.59 -20.18 0.82
C ALA A 21 -16.54 -19.79 -0.33
N ASN A 22 -16.26 -18.68 -1.00
CA ASN A 22 -17.04 -18.20 -2.15
C ASN A 22 -16.52 -18.72 -3.49
N HIS A 23 -15.44 -19.52 -3.51
CA HIS A 23 -14.77 -19.96 -4.74
C HIS A 23 -14.48 -18.80 -5.68
N PHE A 24 -13.82 -17.75 -5.16
CA PHE A 24 -13.62 -16.51 -5.90
C PHE A 24 -12.91 -16.76 -7.25
N VAL A 25 -13.55 -16.28 -8.31
CA VAL A 25 -13.05 -16.24 -9.69
C VAL A 25 -13.34 -14.87 -10.30
N LEU A 26 -12.56 -14.47 -11.30
CA LEU A 26 -12.90 -13.28 -12.09
C LEU A 26 -14.16 -13.57 -12.93
N PRO A 27 -15.08 -12.59 -13.09
CA PRO A 27 -16.18 -12.72 -14.04
C PRO A 27 -15.67 -12.89 -15.47
N ASP A 28 -16.40 -13.65 -16.31
CA ASP A 28 -16.02 -13.93 -17.71
C ASP A 28 -15.82 -12.67 -18.58
N SER A 29 -16.42 -11.55 -18.18
CA SER A 29 -16.29 -10.26 -18.86
C SER A 29 -15.02 -9.50 -18.48
N MET A 30 -14.16 -10.06 -17.62
CA MET A 30 -12.97 -9.42 -17.10
C MET A 30 -11.71 -10.27 -17.31
N GLU A 31 -10.59 -9.59 -17.55
CA GLU A 31 -9.28 -10.22 -17.65
C GLU A 31 -8.21 -9.39 -16.95
N MET A 32 -7.04 -9.99 -16.74
CA MET A 32 -5.85 -9.26 -16.32
C MET A 32 -5.21 -8.56 -17.52
N ALA A 33 -5.75 -7.41 -17.91
CA ALA A 33 -5.43 -6.71 -19.16
C ALA A 33 -3.94 -6.45 -19.40
N ASN A 34 -3.11 -6.27 -18.36
CA ASN A 34 -1.65 -6.08 -18.48
C ASN A 34 -0.92 -7.32 -19.03
N PHE A 35 -1.56 -8.48 -18.99
CA PHE A 35 -1.03 -9.75 -19.46
C PHE A 35 -1.79 -10.32 -20.66
N SER A 36 -2.73 -9.54 -21.21
CA SER A 36 -3.51 -9.94 -22.38
C SER A 36 -2.57 -10.26 -23.54
N GLY A 37 -2.65 -11.50 -24.05
CA GLY A 37 -1.76 -12.03 -25.09
C GLY A 37 -0.35 -12.45 -24.63
N LEU A 38 0.00 -12.29 -23.36
CA LEU A 38 1.31 -12.67 -22.79
C LEU A 38 1.22 -13.91 -21.87
N LEU A 39 0.13 -14.04 -21.11
CA LEU A 39 -0.17 -15.27 -20.36
C LEU A 39 -1.26 -16.06 -21.08
N GLN A 40 -1.00 -17.35 -21.34
CA GLN A 40 -2.02 -18.32 -21.74
C GLN A 40 -2.78 -18.91 -20.55
N SER A 41 -2.54 -18.42 -19.32
CA SER A 41 -3.17 -18.98 -18.13
C SER A 41 -4.59 -18.45 -17.97
N GLU A 42 -5.57 -19.25 -18.38
CA GLU A 42 -6.87 -19.24 -17.74
C GLU A 42 -6.64 -19.31 -16.23
N LEU A 43 -7.26 -18.44 -15.42
CA LEU A 43 -7.23 -18.60 -13.96
C LEU A 43 -7.80 -20.00 -13.66
N PRO A 44 -7.01 -20.97 -13.19
CA PRO A 44 -7.47 -22.34 -13.15
C PRO A 44 -8.65 -22.47 -12.20
N MET A 45 -9.72 -23.09 -12.69
CA MET A 45 -10.87 -23.53 -11.92
C MET A 45 -10.48 -24.73 -11.04
N ALA A 46 -9.51 -24.54 -10.14
CA ALA A 46 -9.14 -25.56 -9.16
C ALA A 46 -9.60 -25.08 -7.78
N GLY A 47 -10.32 -25.95 -7.05
CA GLY A 47 -10.97 -25.63 -5.77
C GLY A 47 -10.11 -24.77 -4.85
N GLY A 48 -10.63 -23.63 -4.41
CA GLY A 48 -9.92 -22.62 -3.64
C GLY A 48 -10.17 -21.21 -4.19
N SER A 49 -9.23 -20.29 -3.97
CA SER A 49 -9.24 -18.94 -4.57
C SER A 49 -8.42 -18.93 -5.86
N GLY A 50 -9.02 -18.56 -7.00
CA GLY A 50 -8.30 -18.47 -8.28
C GLY A 50 -7.14 -17.47 -8.26
N LEU A 51 -7.25 -16.40 -7.45
CA LEU A 51 -6.17 -15.45 -7.21
C LEU A 51 -4.99 -16.06 -6.45
N ALA A 52 -5.25 -16.95 -5.50
CA ALA A 52 -4.20 -17.64 -4.76
C ALA A 52 -3.40 -18.56 -5.68
N HIS A 53 -4.07 -19.25 -6.60
CA HIS A 53 -3.41 -20.08 -7.60
C HIS A 53 -2.54 -19.26 -8.56
N TYR A 54 -3.05 -18.15 -9.08
CA TYR A 54 -2.27 -17.24 -9.93
C TYR A 54 -1.00 -16.73 -9.24
N ILE A 55 -1.10 -16.31 -7.97
CA ILE A 55 0.05 -15.86 -7.20
C ILE A 55 1.05 -17.01 -7.02
N ALA A 56 0.58 -18.20 -6.65
CA ALA A 56 1.45 -19.36 -6.43
C ALA A 56 2.24 -19.78 -7.69
N ASP A 57 1.67 -19.61 -8.88
CA ASP A 57 2.29 -19.98 -10.15
C ASP A 57 3.27 -18.91 -10.68
N GLN A 58 2.98 -17.62 -10.43
CA GLN A 58 3.68 -16.52 -11.08
C GLN A 58 4.63 -15.73 -10.16
N PHE A 59 4.52 -15.87 -8.83
CA PHE A 59 5.32 -15.08 -7.89
C PHE A 59 6.54 -15.88 -7.43
N ASP A 60 7.71 -15.25 -7.51
CA ASP A 60 8.96 -15.83 -7.03
C ASP A 60 9.11 -15.60 -5.52
N ALA A 61 8.93 -16.66 -4.74
CA ALA A 61 9.10 -16.62 -3.28
C ALA A 61 10.57 -16.54 -2.83
N SER A 62 11.53 -16.68 -3.75
CA SER A 62 12.97 -16.60 -3.46
C SER A 62 13.55 -15.19 -3.53
N LEU A 63 12.73 -14.19 -3.90
CA LEU A 63 13.17 -12.81 -4.02
C LEU A 63 13.80 -12.29 -2.73
N ASP A 64 14.95 -11.66 -2.89
CA ASP A 64 15.67 -10.94 -1.85
C ASP A 64 15.93 -9.49 -2.28
N TRP A 65 16.75 -8.78 -1.52
CA TRP A 65 17.09 -7.38 -1.84
C TRP A 65 17.92 -7.22 -3.13
N GLY A 66 18.51 -8.29 -3.65
CA GLY A 66 19.14 -8.32 -4.97
C GLY A 66 18.15 -8.02 -6.10
N ALA A 67 16.86 -8.30 -5.90
CA ALA A 67 15.80 -7.93 -6.84
C ALA A 67 15.74 -6.42 -7.11
N ILE A 68 16.08 -5.58 -6.12
CA ILE A 68 16.14 -4.12 -6.29
C ILE A 68 17.28 -3.75 -7.25
N ALA A 69 18.46 -4.34 -7.08
CA ALA A 69 19.60 -4.08 -7.96
C ALA A 69 19.30 -4.51 -9.40
N TRP A 70 18.67 -5.68 -9.58
CA TRP A 70 18.21 -6.13 -10.88
C TRP A 70 17.17 -5.16 -11.49
N LEU A 71 16.14 -4.77 -10.72
CA LEU A 71 15.07 -3.89 -11.19
C LEU A 71 15.63 -2.55 -11.67
N ARG A 72 16.56 -1.97 -10.91
CA ARG A 72 17.29 -0.73 -11.28
C ARG A 72 18.20 -0.91 -12.48
N GLY A 73 18.65 -2.14 -12.77
CA GLY A 73 19.40 -2.45 -13.99
C GLY A 73 18.54 -2.47 -15.26
N VAL A 74 17.23 -2.69 -15.14
CA VAL A 74 16.30 -2.80 -16.28
C VAL A 74 15.35 -1.60 -16.44
N THR A 75 15.36 -0.65 -15.50
CA THR A 75 14.53 0.56 -15.57
C THR A 75 15.26 1.80 -15.05
N ARG A 76 14.83 2.98 -15.52
CA ARG A 76 15.24 4.29 -14.97
C ARG A 76 14.12 4.97 -14.19
N LEU A 77 12.95 4.34 -14.09
CA LEU A 77 11.85 4.86 -13.30
C LEU A 77 12.20 4.78 -11.80
N PRO A 78 11.73 5.73 -10.99
CA PRO A 78 11.81 5.64 -9.53
C PRO A 78 11.25 4.31 -9.02
N VAL A 79 11.97 3.65 -8.11
CA VAL A 79 11.58 2.40 -7.48
C VAL A 79 11.07 2.70 -6.07
N ILE A 80 9.81 2.36 -5.81
CA ILE A 80 9.16 2.44 -4.51
C ILE A 80 9.01 1.02 -3.97
N VAL A 81 9.42 0.77 -2.73
CA VAL A 81 9.23 -0.55 -2.09
C VAL A 81 8.05 -0.52 -1.15
N LYS A 82 7.04 -1.36 -1.40
CA LYS A 82 5.80 -1.44 -0.63
C LYS A 82 5.71 -2.73 0.17
N GLY A 83 5.38 -2.62 1.44
CA GLY A 83 5.25 -3.77 2.36
C GLY A 83 6.20 -3.71 3.56
N ILE A 84 6.86 -2.57 3.77
CA ILE A 84 7.79 -2.40 4.89
C ILE A 84 6.99 -2.29 6.19
N GLN A 85 7.36 -3.07 7.20
CA GLN A 85 6.78 -2.96 8.55
C GLN A 85 7.83 -2.94 9.67
N HIS A 86 9.09 -3.22 9.35
CA HIS A 86 10.17 -3.26 10.33
C HIS A 86 11.23 -2.17 10.05
N PRO A 87 11.77 -1.52 11.10
CA PRO A 87 12.84 -0.52 10.98
C PRO A 87 14.06 -1.01 10.19
N ASP A 88 14.46 -2.27 10.38
CA ASP A 88 15.63 -2.83 9.69
C ASP A 88 15.43 -2.88 8.18
N ASP A 89 14.22 -3.20 7.71
CA ASP A 89 13.91 -3.19 6.28
C ASP A 89 13.85 -1.75 5.73
N GLY A 90 13.46 -0.78 6.56
CA GLY A 90 13.62 0.65 6.24
C GLY A 90 15.09 1.03 6.01
N ARG A 91 16.02 0.58 6.88
CA ARG A 91 17.46 0.81 6.69
C ARG A 91 17.99 0.12 5.45
N ARG A 92 17.56 -1.12 5.19
CA ARG A 92 17.95 -1.88 3.99
C ARG A 92 17.44 -1.21 2.71
N ALA A 93 16.24 -0.65 2.72
CA ALA A 93 15.70 0.11 1.59
C ALA A 93 16.58 1.31 1.25
N VAL A 94 17.04 2.06 2.26
CA VAL A 94 18.00 3.15 2.04
C VAL A 94 19.30 2.63 1.45
N GLN A 95 19.87 1.55 2.02
CA GLN A 95 21.11 0.96 1.51
C GLN A 95 20.99 0.45 0.07
N ALA A 96 19.82 -0.08 -0.30
CA ALA A 96 19.52 -0.55 -1.64
C ALA A 96 19.26 0.59 -2.65
N GLY A 97 19.22 1.84 -2.19
CA GLY A 97 19.08 3.03 -3.04
C GLY A 97 17.71 3.14 -3.71
N VAL A 98 16.63 2.73 -3.02
CA VAL A 98 15.26 2.92 -3.51
C VAL A 98 14.83 4.37 -3.34
N ASP A 99 13.88 4.82 -4.16
CA ASP A 99 13.47 6.22 -4.25
C ASP A 99 12.39 6.59 -3.22
N ALA A 100 11.63 5.61 -2.73
CA ALA A 100 10.67 5.75 -1.64
C ALA A 100 10.32 4.39 -1.02
N ILE A 101 9.69 4.39 0.15
CA ILE A 101 9.08 3.19 0.73
C ILE A 101 7.61 3.42 1.09
N VAL A 102 6.84 2.34 1.16
CA VAL A 102 5.47 2.34 1.69
C VAL A 102 5.40 1.40 2.89
N VAL A 103 5.09 1.97 4.05
CA VAL A 103 4.69 1.22 5.24
C VAL A 103 3.30 0.62 4.96
N SER A 104 3.24 -0.70 4.83
CA SER A 104 2.04 -1.41 4.40
C SER A 104 1.99 -2.81 4.99
N ASN A 105 0.79 -3.22 5.40
CA ASN A 105 0.48 -4.61 5.74
C ASN A 105 -0.46 -5.24 4.71
N HIS A 106 -0.35 -4.79 3.46
CA HIS A 106 -1.22 -5.16 2.35
C HIS A 106 -2.72 -4.94 2.64
N GLY A 107 -3.03 -3.93 3.45
CA GLY A 107 -4.39 -3.66 3.92
C GLY A 107 -4.96 -4.75 4.83
N GLY A 108 -4.12 -5.50 5.55
CA GLY A 108 -4.51 -6.59 6.44
C GLY A 108 -4.96 -7.85 5.70
N ARG A 109 -4.31 -8.18 4.56
CA ARG A 109 -4.71 -9.30 3.68
C ARG A 109 -3.64 -10.37 3.51
N GLN A 110 -2.47 -10.18 4.12
CA GLN A 110 -1.31 -11.06 3.99
C GLN A 110 -1.08 -11.81 5.30
N LEU A 111 -0.12 -11.41 6.12
CA LEU A 111 0.09 -12.01 7.45
C LEU A 111 -0.91 -11.42 8.46
N ASP A 112 -1.83 -12.24 8.95
CA ASP A 112 -2.72 -11.85 10.05
C ASP A 112 -1.93 -11.71 11.36
N GLY A 113 -2.38 -10.80 12.23
CA GLY A 113 -1.64 -10.40 13.44
C GLY A 113 -0.48 -9.43 13.20
N ALA A 114 -0.17 -9.09 11.95
CA ALA A 114 0.74 -7.99 11.63
C ALA A 114 0.23 -6.67 12.25
N GLN A 115 1.16 -5.82 12.71
CA GLN A 115 0.79 -4.59 13.40
C GLN A 115 0.05 -3.62 12.47
N ALA A 116 -0.79 -2.77 13.06
CA ALA A 116 -1.37 -1.65 12.34
C ALA A 116 -0.25 -0.76 11.79
N THR A 117 -0.36 -0.33 10.54
CA THR A 117 0.67 0.49 9.88
C THR A 117 0.95 1.79 10.63
N ALA A 118 -0.06 2.42 11.23
CA ALA A 118 0.10 3.59 12.09
C ALA A 118 0.98 3.34 13.34
N ARG A 119 1.07 2.09 13.82
CA ARG A 119 1.88 1.73 14.99
C ARG A 119 3.36 1.58 14.66
N VAL A 120 3.67 1.02 13.48
CA VAL A 120 5.06 0.79 13.03
C VAL A 120 5.64 1.97 12.25
N LEU A 121 4.79 2.85 11.73
CA LEU A 121 5.21 3.99 10.91
C LEU A 121 6.29 4.86 11.57
N PRO A 122 6.18 5.29 12.84
CA PRO A 122 7.20 6.15 13.46
C PRO A 122 8.58 5.49 13.52
N ASP A 123 8.64 4.20 13.83
CA ASP A 123 9.91 3.48 13.94
C ASP A 123 10.59 3.32 12.58
N VAL A 124 9.82 3.10 11.52
CA VAL A 124 10.32 3.05 10.14
C VAL A 124 10.79 4.44 9.67
N VAL A 125 10.02 5.50 9.96
CA VAL A 125 10.41 6.89 9.65
C VAL A 125 11.72 7.25 10.34
N ALA A 126 11.85 6.92 11.63
CA ALA A 126 13.07 7.15 12.38
C ALA A 126 14.27 6.40 11.76
N ALA A 127 14.07 5.15 11.33
CA ALA A 127 15.13 4.32 10.76
C ALA A 127 15.66 4.79 9.39
N VAL A 128 14.84 5.46 8.58
CA VAL A 128 15.29 6.00 7.29
C VAL A 128 16.04 7.32 7.41
N GLU A 129 15.92 8.01 8.56
CA GLU A 129 16.64 9.25 8.88
C GLU A 129 16.46 10.35 7.81
N GLY A 130 15.25 10.45 7.24
CA GLY A 130 14.92 11.43 6.21
C GLY A 130 15.62 11.24 4.85
N ARG A 131 16.33 10.12 4.65
CA ARG A 131 17.09 9.84 3.41
C ARG A 131 16.19 9.49 2.21
N LEU A 132 14.96 9.09 2.46
CA LEU A 132 13.93 8.86 1.45
C LEU A 132 12.53 9.17 2.02
N PRO A 133 11.55 9.49 1.17
CA PRO A 133 10.17 9.68 1.60
C PRO A 133 9.53 8.34 2.01
N VAL A 134 8.82 8.37 3.14
CA VAL A 134 8.04 7.25 3.66
C VAL A 134 6.56 7.50 3.42
N LEU A 135 5.91 6.65 2.65
CA LEU A 135 4.47 6.68 2.46
C LEU A 135 3.82 5.61 3.35
N VAL A 136 2.49 5.69 3.53
CA VAL A 136 1.76 4.69 4.33
C VAL A 136 0.39 4.37 3.74
N ASP A 137 -0.01 3.11 3.82
CA ASP A 137 -1.38 2.67 3.54
C ASP A 137 -1.98 1.91 4.74
N GLY A 138 -3.22 1.44 4.61
CA GLY A 138 -3.88 0.62 5.62
C GLY A 138 -4.75 1.43 6.59
N GLY A 139 -6.03 1.10 6.67
CA GLY A 139 -6.95 1.68 7.66
C GLY A 139 -7.42 3.12 7.44
N LEU A 140 -6.84 3.89 6.52
CA LEU A 140 -7.20 5.30 6.28
C LEU A 140 -8.61 5.47 5.67
N ARG A 141 -9.52 6.16 6.36
CA ARG A 141 -10.92 6.37 5.95
C ARG A 141 -11.42 7.80 6.12
N ARG A 142 -10.70 8.62 6.88
CA ARG A 142 -11.06 10.01 7.20
C ARG A 142 -9.90 10.94 6.93
N GLY A 143 -10.20 12.21 6.69
CA GLY A 143 -9.16 13.25 6.60
C GLY A 143 -8.33 13.39 7.87
N THR A 144 -8.90 13.07 9.04
CA THR A 144 -8.14 13.02 10.30
C THR A 144 -7.20 11.82 10.41
N ASP A 145 -7.45 10.73 9.67
CA ASP A 145 -6.47 9.63 9.55
C ASP A 145 -5.27 10.09 8.72
N VAL A 146 -5.51 10.86 7.65
CA VAL A 146 -4.46 11.47 6.82
C VAL A 146 -3.61 12.42 7.67
N ALA A 147 -4.24 13.33 8.41
CA ALA A 147 -3.52 14.25 9.28
C ALA A 147 -2.65 13.53 10.33
N ARG A 148 -3.17 12.46 10.94
CA ARG A 148 -2.41 11.63 11.88
C ARG A 148 -1.23 10.92 11.23
N ALA A 149 -1.41 10.34 10.04
CA ALA A 149 -0.34 9.68 9.31
C ALA A 149 0.81 10.64 8.96
N LEU A 150 0.48 11.85 8.49
CA LEU A 150 1.48 12.88 8.20
C LEU A 150 2.19 13.37 9.47
N ALA A 151 1.44 13.59 10.57
CA ALA A 151 2.02 13.95 11.86
C ALA A 151 2.94 12.85 12.45
N LEU A 152 2.71 11.59 12.11
CA LEU A 152 3.59 10.45 12.43
C LEU A 152 4.83 10.36 11.51
N GLY A 153 4.98 11.29 10.55
CA GLY A 153 6.15 11.41 9.68
C GLY A 153 6.01 10.80 8.29
N ALA A 154 4.81 10.38 7.88
CA ALA A 154 4.59 10.01 6.48
C ALA A 154 4.67 11.24 5.56
N ALA A 155 5.25 11.09 4.38
CA ALA A 155 5.27 12.10 3.33
C ALA A 155 3.94 12.16 2.55
N ALA A 156 3.28 11.00 2.40
CA ALA A 156 1.97 10.89 1.78
C ALA A 156 1.27 9.60 2.22
N VAL A 157 -0.01 9.52 1.91
CA VAL A 157 -0.84 8.34 2.19
C VAL A 157 -1.37 7.70 0.92
N LEU A 158 -1.63 6.39 0.98
CA LEU A 158 -2.31 5.66 -0.09
C LEU A 158 -3.63 5.06 0.42
N VAL A 159 -4.64 5.10 -0.43
CA VAL A 159 -5.99 4.63 -0.11
C VAL A 159 -6.32 3.45 -1.03
N GLY A 160 -6.79 2.34 -0.43
CA GLY A 160 -7.17 1.12 -1.15
C GLY A 160 -8.68 0.97 -1.26
N ARG A 161 -9.27 0.19 -0.36
CA ARG A 161 -10.71 -0.15 -0.38
C ARG A 161 -11.68 1.04 -0.61
N PRO A 162 -11.47 2.25 -0.05
CA PRO A 162 -12.38 3.37 -0.26
C PRO A 162 -12.71 3.72 -1.71
N TYR A 163 -11.73 3.78 -2.61
CA TYR A 163 -12.03 4.08 -4.00
C TYR A 163 -12.82 2.94 -4.67
N LEU A 164 -12.61 1.67 -4.25
CA LEU A 164 -13.41 0.55 -4.77
C LEU A 164 -14.87 0.63 -4.32
N TRP A 165 -15.14 1.13 -3.11
CA TRP A 165 -16.51 1.36 -2.66
C TRP A 165 -17.19 2.47 -3.46
N GLY A 166 -16.48 3.58 -3.69
CA GLY A 166 -16.96 4.66 -4.56
C GLY A 166 -17.25 4.17 -5.98
N LEU A 167 -16.34 3.36 -6.54
CA LEU A 167 -16.51 2.74 -7.85
C LEU A 167 -17.78 1.87 -7.90
N ALA A 168 -18.00 1.05 -6.88
CA ALA A 168 -19.16 0.15 -6.81
C ALA A 168 -20.50 0.90 -6.70
N THR A 169 -20.53 2.06 -6.03
CA THR A 169 -21.78 2.79 -5.76
C THR A 169 -22.08 3.88 -6.78
N GLY A 170 -21.07 4.41 -7.46
CA GLY A 170 -21.21 5.59 -8.33
C GLY A 170 -20.23 5.67 -9.48
N GLY A 171 -19.58 4.56 -9.84
CA GLY A 171 -18.60 4.54 -10.93
C GLY A 171 -17.45 5.54 -10.71
N ALA A 172 -17.02 6.19 -11.79
CA ALA A 172 -15.95 7.18 -11.74
C ALA A 172 -16.29 8.39 -10.84
N GLU A 173 -17.55 8.84 -10.83
CA GLU A 173 -18.00 9.94 -9.96
C GLU A 173 -17.96 9.56 -8.49
N GLY A 174 -18.28 8.30 -8.17
CA GLY A 174 -18.18 7.78 -6.80
C GLY A 174 -16.72 7.70 -6.32
N VAL A 175 -15.78 7.34 -7.20
CA VAL A 175 -14.34 7.41 -6.90
C VAL A 175 -13.92 8.85 -6.60
N ALA A 176 -14.27 9.79 -7.49
CA ALA A 176 -13.95 11.21 -7.32
C ALA A 176 -14.50 11.74 -5.99
N ARG A 177 -15.76 11.45 -5.68
CA ARG A 177 -16.40 11.88 -4.42
C ARG A 177 -15.67 11.36 -3.18
N VAL A 178 -15.23 10.10 -3.17
CA VAL A 178 -14.45 9.55 -2.04
C VAL A 178 -13.14 10.31 -1.84
N LEU A 179 -12.45 10.68 -2.92
CA LEU A 179 -11.20 11.43 -2.84
C LEU A 179 -11.44 12.88 -2.40
N ASP A 180 -12.48 13.53 -2.94
CA ASP A 180 -12.88 14.88 -2.56
C ASP A 180 -13.31 14.94 -1.08
N ASP A 181 -14.07 13.96 -0.59
CA ASP A 181 -14.49 13.90 0.81
C ASP A 181 -13.28 13.78 1.75
N LEU A 182 -12.30 12.93 1.40
CA LEU A 182 -11.06 12.80 2.16
C LEU A 182 -10.26 14.11 2.19
N ASP A 183 -10.15 14.81 1.06
CA ASP A 183 -9.46 16.10 0.96
C ASP A 183 -10.17 17.18 1.80
N HIS A 184 -11.49 17.31 1.66
CA HIS A 184 -12.28 18.26 2.43
C HIS A 184 -12.20 18.01 3.94
N GLU A 185 -12.26 16.74 4.36
CA GLU A 185 -12.06 16.37 5.76
C GLU A 185 -10.64 16.68 6.25
N PHE A 186 -9.62 16.47 5.41
CA PHE A 186 -8.22 16.74 5.76
C PHE A 186 -7.97 18.24 5.92
N VAL A 187 -8.44 19.05 4.96
CA VAL A 187 -8.39 20.52 5.06
C VAL A 187 -9.14 21.02 6.29
N ARG A 188 -10.29 20.42 6.61
CA ARG A 188 -11.03 20.74 7.84
C ARG A 188 -10.22 20.41 9.10
N ALA A 189 -9.53 19.26 9.12
CA ALA A 189 -8.67 18.87 10.24
C ALA A 189 -7.52 19.87 10.44
N LEU A 190 -6.85 20.29 9.37
CA LEU A 190 -5.79 21.32 9.45
C LEU A 190 -6.31 22.63 10.05
N ARG A 191 -7.47 23.11 9.57
CA ARG A 191 -8.10 24.34 10.09
C ARG A 191 -8.45 24.24 11.57
N LEU A 192 -8.97 23.10 12.02
CA LEU A 192 -9.32 22.88 13.42
C LEU A 192 -8.08 22.74 14.32
N LEU A 193 -6.97 22.22 13.78
CA LEU A 193 -5.67 22.19 14.45
C LEU A 193 -4.94 23.54 14.43
N GLY A 194 -5.46 24.55 13.71
CA GLY A 194 -4.80 25.84 13.53
C GLY A 194 -3.56 25.79 12.65
N LEU A 195 -3.43 24.77 11.80
CA LEU A 195 -2.26 24.56 10.93
C LEU A 195 -2.53 25.10 9.52
N PRO A 196 -1.60 25.87 8.93
CA PRO A 196 -1.82 26.50 7.63
C PRO A 196 -1.63 25.55 6.44
N ALA A 197 -0.92 24.44 6.63
CA ALA A 197 -0.58 23.50 5.57
C ALA A 197 -0.24 22.12 6.12
N ALA A 198 -0.26 21.11 5.24
CA ALA A 198 0.16 19.74 5.56
C ALA A 198 1.60 19.67 6.11
N ALA A 199 2.51 20.49 5.58
CA ALA A 199 3.91 20.54 6.02
C ALA A 199 4.10 21.04 7.46
N ALA A 200 3.06 21.63 8.06
CA ALA A 200 3.07 22.05 9.46
C ALA A 200 2.58 20.96 10.41
N LEU A 201 2.21 19.77 9.91
CA LEU A 201 1.90 18.62 10.76
C LEU A 201 3.20 17.95 11.22
N GLY A 202 3.44 18.01 12.53
CA GLY A 202 4.47 17.22 13.20
C GLY A 202 3.91 16.43 14.39
N PRO A 203 4.79 15.73 15.13
CA PRO A 203 4.40 14.90 16.27
C PRO A 203 3.72 15.68 17.39
N GLU A 204 3.93 17.00 17.48
CA GLU A 204 3.25 17.91 18.42
C GLU A 204 1.73 18.01 18.19
N ALA A 205 1.24 17.65 17.00
CA ALA A 205 -0.19 17.57 16.71
C ALA A 205 -0.85 16.31 17.31
N LEU A 206 -0.07 15.42 17.93
CA LEU A 206 -0.52 14.15 18.48
C LEU A 206 -0.34 14.12 20.00
N ALA A 207 -1.35 13.59 20.69
CA ALA A 207 -1.19 13.21 22.09
C ALA A 207 -0.50 11.84 22.18
N PRO A 208 0.37 11.62 23.19
CA PRO A 208 0.87 10.28 23.50
C PRO A 208 -0.29 9.33 23.77
N VAL A 209 -0.23 8.13 23.18
CA VAL A 209 -1.15 7.05 23.54
C VAL A 209 -0.77 6.59 24.95
N ARG A 210 -1.64 6.86 25.93
CA ARG A 210 -1.50 6.36 27.30
C ARG A 210 -1.86 4.89 27.39
#